data_AF-A0A6N6PL54-F1
#
_entry.id   AF-A0A6N6PL54-F1
#
_cell.length_a   1.000
_cell.length_b   1.000
_cell.length_c   1.000
_cell.angle_alpha   90.00
_cell.angle_beta   90.00
_cell.angle_gamma   90.00
#
_symmetry.space_group_name_H-M   'P 1'
#
loop_
_entity.id
_entity.type
_entity.pdbx_description
1 polymer ?
#
loop_
_entity_poly.entity_id
_entity_poly.type
_entity_poly.pdbx_seq_one_letter_code
_entity_poly.pdbx_strand_id
1 'polypeptide(L)' 'MARDFIILECTEAKAEGKPVSRYISTRNKKSPNTPNRLEKKKYNPNLKRHTLHRETK' A
#
# COMPACT_ATOMS: atom_id res chain seq x y z
N MET A 1 -17.66 9.84 -9.35
CA MET A 1 -17.13 8.49 -9.65
C MET A 1 -16.96 7.75 -8.34
N ALA A 2 -17.37 6.49 -8.28
CA ALA A 2 -17.14 5.65 -7.10
C ALA A 2 -15.63 5.57 -6.82
N ARG A 3 -15.23 5.83 -5.57
CA ARG A 3 -13.87 5.64 -5.08
C ARG A 3 -13.82 4.27 -4.43
N ASP A 4 -12.92 3.42 -4.90
CA ASP A 4 -12.74 2.10 -4.32
C ASP A 4 -11.83 2.21 -3.09
N PHE A 5 -12.18 1.48 -2.04
CA PHE A 5 -11.28 1.26 -0.92
C PHE A 5 -10.27 0.18 -1.32
N ILE A 6 -9.00 0.49 -1.11
CA ILE A 6 -7.87 -0.39 -1.41
C ILE A 6 -7.00 -0.57 -0.17
N ILE A 7 -6.34 -1.71 -0.08
CA ILE A 7 -5.40 -2.02 0.99
C ILE A 7 -3.98 -1.88 0.43
N LEU A 8 -3.13 -1.11 1.11
CA LEU A 8 -1.71 -1.01 0.83
C LEU A 8 -0.94 -1.86 1.85
N GLU A 9 -0.25 -2.90 1.39
CA GLU A 9 0.53 -3.83 2.23
C GLU A 9 2.03 -3.61 2.03
N CYS A 10 2.81 -3.64 3.13
CA CYS A 10 4.26 -3.54 3.09
C CYS A 10 4.91 -4.73 2.36
N THR A 11 5.78 -4.49 1.39
CA THR A 11 6.46 -5.56 0.64
C THR A 11 7.69 -6.13 1.36
N GLU A 12 8.30 -5.35 2.24
CA GLU A 12 9.60 -5.67 2.87
C GLU A 12 9.44 -6.50 4.15
N ALA A 13 8.36 -6.28 4.91
CA ALA A 13 8.16 -6.90 6.23
C ALA A 13 8.11 -8.44 6.19
N LYS A 14 7.56 -9.02 5.12
CA LYS A 14 7.47 -10.48 4.95
C LYS A 14 8.84 -11.12 4.78
N ALA A 15 9.76 -10.46 4.08
CA ALA A 15 11.13 -10.95 3.91
C ALA A 15 11.93 -10.88 5.22
N GLU A 16 11.64 -9.89 6.07
CA GLU A 16 12.26 -9.74 7.39
C GLU A 16 11.62 -10.59 8.51
N GLY A 17 10.64 -11.44 8.18
CA GLY A 17 9.95 -12.28 9.17
C GLY A 17 9.10 -11.50 10.19
N LYS A 18 8.77 -10.24 9.90
CA LYS A 18 7.99 -9.36 10.78
C LYS A 18 6.55 -9.22 10.29
N PRO A 19 5.61 -8.86 11.19
CA PRO A 19 4.23 -8.62 10.78
C PRO A 19 4.14 -7.50 9.73
N VAL A 20 3.31 -7.72 8.73
CA VAL A 20 3.11 -6.80 7.60
C VAL A 20 2.26 -5.61 8.04
N SER A 21 2.74 -4.39 7.77
CA SER A 21 1.93 -3.18 7.96
C SER A 21 0.93 -3.02 6.82
N ARG A 22 -0.32 -2.67 7.15
CA ARG A 22 -1.42 -2.49 6.21
C ARG A 22 -2.11 -1.15 6.42
N TYR A 23 -2.40 -0.47 5.31
CA TYR A 23 -3.12 0.81 5.30
C TYR A 23 -4.33 0.75 4.38
N ILE A 24 -5.42 1.41 4.78
CA ILE A 24 -6.58 1.61 3.92
C ILE A 24 -6.42 2.96 3.21
N SER A 25 -6.62 2.97 1.90
CA SER A 25 -6.64 4.18 1.07
C SER A 25 -7.81 4.11 0.11
N THR A 26 -8.17 5.25 -0.47
CA THR A 26 -9.09 5.28 -1.61
C THR A 26 -8.32 5.41 -2.91
N ARG A 27 -8.81 4.77 -3.97
CA ARG A 27 -8.31 4.91 -5.34
C ARG A 27 -9.47 5.22 -6.28
N ASN A 28 -9.18 6.01 -7.31
CA ASN A 28 -10.08 6.20 -8.44
C ASN A 28 -9.59 5.35 -9.63
N LYS A 29 -10.27 4.24 -9.93
CA LYS A 29 -9.92 3.35 -11.05
C LYS A 29 -9.94 4.05 -12.41
N LYS A 30 -10.79 5.06 -12.59
CA LYS A 30 -10.95 5.80 -13.85
C LYS A 30 -9.98 6.97 -13.99
N SER A 31 -9.11 7.21 -13.00
CA SER A 31 -8.16 8.32 -13.08
C SER A 31 -7.01 7.96 -14.03
N PRO A 32 -6.70 8.82 -15.03
CA PRO A 32 -5.54 8.62 -15.90
C PRO A 32 -4.20 8.71 -15.15
N ASN A 33 -4.20 9.24 -13.92
CA ASN A 33 -3.00 9.40 -13.10
C ASN A 33 -2.60 8.12 -12.34
N THR A 34 -3.51 7.15 -12.20
CA THR A 34 -3.23 5.88 -11.49
C THR A 34 -3.80 4.69 -12.27
N PRO A 35 -3.33 4.43 -13.51
CA PRO A 35 -3.84 3.32 -14.32
C PRO A 35 -3.47 1.96 -13.73
N ASN A 36 -2.30 1.86 -13.09
CA ASN A 36 -1.73 0.63 -12.54
C ASN A 36 -1.93 0.52 -11.02
N ARG A 37 -1.39 -0.56 -10.42
CA ARG A 37 -1.37 -0.76 -8.97
C ARG A 37 -0.76 0.44 -8.26
N LEU A 38 -1.41 0.90 -7.19
CA LEU A 38 -0.92 1.99 -6.38
C LEU A 38 0.24 1.53 -5.49
N GLU A 39 1.36 2.24 -5.59
CA GLU A 39 2.53 2.03 -4.74
C GLU A 39 2.85 3.34 -4.02
N LYS A 40 3.01 3.27 -2.69
CA LYS A 40 3.32 4.42 -1.85
C LYS A 40 4.36 4.04 -0.82
N LYS A 41 5.32 4.95 -0.60
CA LYS A 41 6.20 4.86 0.58
C LYS A 41 5.38 5.28 1.81
N LYS A 42 5.25 4.37 2.76
CA LYS A 42 4.57 4.60 4.04
C LYS A 42 5.47 4.14 5.17
N TYR A 43 5.33 4.78 6.32
CA TYR A 43 6.00 4.35 7.53
C TYR A 43 5.52 2.96 7.92
N ASN A 44 6.43 2.05 8.25
CA ASN A 44 6.10 0.75 8.82
C ASN A 44 6.53 0.75 10.29
N PRO A 45 5.59 0.66 11.26
CA PRO A 45 5.90 0.68 12.69
C PRO A 45 6.74 -0.52 13.16
N ASN A 46 6.63 -1.68 12.49
CA ASN A 46 7.36 -2.89 12.86
C ASN A 46 8.84 -2.84 12.43
N LEU A 47 9.13 -2.05 11.40
CA LEU A 47 10.48 -1.80 10.89
C LEU A 47 11.06 -0.46 11.35
N LYS A 48 10.23 0.39 11.95
CA LYS A 48 10.55 1.76 12.36
C LYS A 48 11.12 2.64 11.23
N ARG A 49 10.79 2.32 9.97
CA ARG A 49 11.27 3.05 8.77
C ARG A 49 10.20 3.12 7.69
N HIS A 50 10.40 4.01 6.73
CA HIS A 50 9.55 4.09 5.55
C HIS A 50 9.88 2.95 4.59
N THR A 51 8.86 2.21 4.20
CA THR A 51 8.98 1.05 3.31
C THR A 51 7.98 1.17 2.18
N LEU A 52 8.22 0.43 1.11
CA LEU A 52 7.30 0.38 -0.01
C LEU A 52 6.04 -0.41 0.36
N HIS A 53 4.88 0.23 0.20
CA HIS A 53 3.59 -0.42 0.34
C HIS A 53 2.89 -0.48 -1.01
N ARG A 54 2.38 -1.66 -1.34
CA ARG A 54 1.78 -1.97 -2.63
C ARG A 54 0.31 -2.34 -2.46
N GLU A 55 -0.51 -1.89 -3.41
CA GLU A 55 -1.92 -2.27 -3.51
C GLU A 55 -2.04 -3.80 -3.56
N THR A 56 -2.70 -4.32 -2.52
CA THR A 56 -3.18 -5.69 -2.41
C THR A 56 -4.67 -5.67 -2.68
N LYS A 57 -5.13 -6.72 -3.36
CA LYS A 57 -6.44 -6.85 -4.00
C LYS A 57 -7.59 -6.54 -3.06
#